data_AF-W9TV94-F1
#
_entry.id   AF-W9TV94-F1
#
_cell.length_a   1.000
_cell.length_b   1.000
_cell.length_c   1.000
_cell.angle_alpha   90.00
_cell.angle_beta   90.00
_cell.angle_gamma   90.00
#
_symmetry.space_group_name_H-M   'P 1'
#
loop_
_entity.id
_entity.type
_entity.pdbx_description
1 polymer ?
#
loop_
_entity_poly.entity_id
_entity_poly.type
_entity_poly.pdbx_seq_one_letter_code
_entity_poly.pdbx_strand_id
1 'polypeptide(L)' 'MPLAEGLPRGSGEVLVSQPQLGDPLPGRRLLVVDNELSILHSMAALLGQWGCEVLTATDEAAALEALQGAPRS' A
#
# COMPACT_ATOMS: atom_id res chain seq x y z
N MET A 1 -41.99 6.54 -8.71
CA MET A 1 -40.73 7.23 -9.08
C MET A 1 -40.15 7.83 -7.81
N PRO A 2 -38.84 7.67 -7.56
CA PRO A 2 -38.35 6.81 -6.47
C PRO A 2 -37.92 7.54 -5.19
N LEU A 3 -37.83 6.75 -4.11
CA LEU A 3 -37.33 7.12 -2.79
C LEU A 3 -35.81 7.32 -2.87
N ALA A 4 -35.34 8.52 -2.53
CA ALA A 4 -33.91 8.78 -2.32
C ALA A 4 -33.51 8.20 -0.96
N GLU A 5 -33.11 6.92 -0.94
CA GLU A 5 -32.45 6.32 0.21
C GLU A 5 -31.00 6.79 0.26
N GLY A 6 -30.71 7.65 1.24
CA GLY A 6 -29.39 8.22 1.48
C GLY A 6 -28.37 7.13 1.70
N LEU A 7 -27.39 7.03 0.79
CA LEU A 7 -26.22 6.19 0.98
C LEU A 7 -25.55 6.56 2.31
N PRO A 8 -25.15 5.58 3.14
CA PRO A 8 -24.38 5.86 4.34
C PRO A 8 -23.10 6.60 3.93
N ARG A 9 -22.90 7.77 4.55
CA ARG A 9 -21.65 8.51 4.48
C ARG A 9 -20.57 7.66 5.13
N GLY A 10 -19.86 6.89 4.31
CA GLY A 10 -18.62 6.26 4.71
C GLY A 10 -17.60 7.35 5.02
N SER A 11 -17.51 7.72 6.29
CA SER A 11 -16.43 8.52 6.85
C SER A 11 -15.13 7.75 6.67
N GLY A 12 -14.47 8.03 5.56
CA GLY A 12 -13.14 7.57 5.24
C GLY A 12 -12.49 8.65 4.40
N GLU A 13 -12.45 9.89 4.92
CA GLU A 13 -11.44 10.83 4.44
C GLU A 13 -10.10 10.19 4.80
N VAL A 14 -9.54 9.47 3.83
CA VAL A 14 -8.12 9.15 3.82
C VAL A 14 -7.44 10.49 3.91
N LEU A 15 -6.89 10.82 5.08
CA LEU A 15 -5.99 11.95 5.23
C LEU A 15 -4.80 11.63 4.32
N VAL A 16 -4.88 12.07 3.07
CA VAL A 16 -3.80 11.95 2.11
C VAL A 16 -2.73 12.92 2.62
N SER A 17 -1.81 12.41 3.43
CA SER A 17 -0.61 13.15 3.82
C SER A 17 0.09 13.52 2.52
N GLN A 18 0.01 14.79 2.14
CA GLN A 18 0.65 15.24 0.91
C GLN A 18 2.15 15.00 1.05
N PRO A 19 2.75 14.18 0.17
CA PRO A 19 4.18 13.92 0.24
C PRO A 19 4.89 15.24 -0.02
N GLN A 20 5.51 15.78 1.03
CA GLN A 20 6.45 16.88 0.88
C GLN A 20 7.65 16.34 0.09
N LEU A 21 8.12 17.11 -0.89
CA LEU A 21 9.26 16.75 -1.74
C LEU A 21 10.48 16.46 -0.84
N GLY A 22 10.70 15.18 -0.54
CA GLY A 22 11.73 14.72 0.40
C GLY A 22 11.28 13.80 1.55
N ASP A 23 9.99 13.49 1.70
CA ASP A 23 9.51 12.61 2.78
C ASP A 23 8.96 11.27 2.26
N PRO A 24 9.84 10.30 1.90
CA PRO A 24 9.40 9.03 1.38
C PRO A 24 9.08 8.07 2.52
N LEU A 25 8.08 8.47 3.33
CA LEU A 25 7.34 7.61 4.25
C LEU A 25 8.23 6.70 5.14
N PRO A 26 9.24 7.23 5.85
CA PRO A 26 10.08 6.42 6.72
C PRO A 26 9.23 5.68 7.76
N GLY A 27 9.50 4.38 7.91
CA GLY A 27 8.76 3.48 8.81
C GLY A 27 7.35 3.13 8.33
N ARG A 28 6.92 3.53 7.13
CA ARG A 28 5.64 3.05 6.57
C ARG A 28 5.83 1.71 5.89
N ARG A 29 4.82 0.86 6.07
CA ARG A 29 4.73 -0.43 5.42
C ARG A 29 4.01 -0.31 4.07
N LEU A 30 4.65 -0.79 3.01
CA LEU A 30 4.18 -0.72 1.62
C LEU A 30 4.12 -2.13 1.03
N LEU A 31 3.08 -2.41 0.25
CA LEU A 31 2.97 -3.63 -0.57
C LEU A 31 3.12 -3.25 -2.04
N VAL A 32 4.09 -3.85 -2.71
CA VAL A 32 4.32 -3.70 -4.15
C VAL A 32 3.91 -4.99 -4.86
N VAL A 33 3.00 -4.88 -5.83
CA VAL A 33 2.49 -6.02 -6.61
C VAL A 33 2.84 -5.82 -8.08
N ASP A 34 3.59 -6.77 -8.63
CA ASP A 34 4.01 -6.75 -10.04
C ASP A 34 4.37 -8.18 -10.49
N ASN A 35 4.03 -8.56 -11.71
CA ASN A 35 4.30 -9.90 -12.23
C ASN A 35 5.78 -10.13 -12.61
N GLU A 36 6.63 -9.10 -12.61
CA GLU A 36 8.04 -9.18 -12.92
C GLU A 36 8.94 -9.11 -11.67
N LEU A 37 9.70 -10.18 -11.41
CA LEU A 37 10.60 -10.25 -10.25
C LEU A 37 11.69 -9.16 -10.27
N SER A 38 12.19 -8.79 -11.44
CA SER A 38 13.18 -7.72 -11.61
C SER A 38 12.64 -6.38 -11.10
N ILE A 39 11.39 -6.05 -11.43
CA ILE A 39 10.71 -4.84 -10.98
C ILE A 39 10.51 -4.87 -9.47
N LEU A 40 10.03 -5.98 -8.92
CA LEU A 40 9.86 -6.15 -7.47
C LEU A 40 11.17 -5.93 -6.72
N HIS A 41 12.28 -6.49 -7.20
CA HIS A 41 13.60 -6.29 -6.59
C HIS A 41 14.04 -4.83 -6.64
N SER A 42 13.86 -4.16 -7.79
CA SER A 42 14.19 -2.74 -7.94
C SER A 42 13.35 -1.85 -7.03
N MET A 43 12.04 -2.11 -6.93
CA MET A 43 11.12 -1.33 -6.10
C MET A 43 11.40 -1.53 -4.61
N ALA A 44 11.65 -2.77 -4.18
CA ALA A 44 12.03 -3.06 -2.80
C ALA A 44 13.34 -2.35 -2.42
N ALA A 45 14.35 -2.34 -3.30
CA ALA A 45 15.60 -1.65 -3.05
C ALA A 45 15.40 -0.13 -2.93
N LEU A 46 14.66 0.48 -3.87
CA LEU A 46 14.43 1.93 -3.89
C LEU A 46 13.63 2.41 -2.67
N LEU A 47 12.52 1.75 -2.36
CA LEU A 47 11.65 2.12 -1.24
C LEU A 47 12.29 1.75 0.11
N GLY A 48 13.08 0.67 0.17
CA GLY A 48 13.86 0.31 1.35
C GLY A 48 14.94 1.35 1.67
N GLN A 49 15.62 1.91 0.67
CA GLN A 49 16.57 3.02 0.85
C GLN A 49 15.91 4.27 1.43
N TRP A 50 14.61 4.44 1.22
CA TRP A 50 13.79 5.50 1.79
C TRP A 50 13.27 5.19 3.19
N GLY A 51 13.59 4.01 3.74
CA GLY A 51 13.20 3.61 5.08
C GLY A 51 11.80 3.01 5.17
N CYS A 52 11.19 2.62 4.05
CA CYS A 52 9.92 1.90 4.03
C CYS A 52 10.12 0.43 4.38
N GLU A 53 9.13 -0.18 5.04
CA GLU A 53 9.01 -1.63 5.18
C GLU A 53 8.29 -2.18 3.95
N VAL A 54 9.03 -2.79 3.03
CA VAL A 54 8.48 -3.21 1.74
C VAL A 54 8.14 -4.70 1.75
N LEU A 55 6.90 -5.02 1.39
CA LEU A 55 6.46 -6.35 0.99
C LEU A 55 6.35 -6.39 -0.53
N THR A 56 6.59 -7.56 -1.10
CA THR A 56 6.43 -7.79 -2.54
C THR A 56 5.50 -8.98 -2.80
N ALA A 57 4.81 -8.94 -3.93
CA ALA A 57 3.97 -10.04 -4.40
C ALA A 57 3.92 -10.06 -5.93
N THR A 58 3.87 -11.25 -6.51
CA THR A 58 3.79 -11.43 -7.97
C THR A 58 2.37 -11.37 -8.51
N ASP A 59 1.40 -11.60 -7.64
CA ASP A 59 0.00 -11.77 -7.97
C ASP A 59 -0.88 -11.54 -6.73
N GLU A 60 -2.19 -11.65 -6.92
CA GLU A 60 -3.19 -11.44 -5.88
C GLU A 60 -3.04 -12.42 -4.71
N ALA A 61 -2.79 -13.71 -4.98
CA ALA A 61 -2.68 -14.71 -3.93
C ALA A 61 -1.46 -14.42 -3.03
N ALA A 62 -0.31 -14.17 -3.65
CA ALA A 62 0.91 -13.76 -2.95
C ALA A 62 0.73 -12.44 -2.18
N ALA A 63 -0.04 -11.50 -2.71
CA ALA A 63 -0.33 -10.23 -2.05
C ALA A 63 -1.15 -10.42 -0.77
N LEU A 64 -2.17 -11.28 -0.82
CA LEU A 64 -2.98 -11.62 0.34
C LEU A 64 -2.15 -12.35 1.40
N GLU A 65 -1.31 -13.30 1.00
CA GLU A 65 -0.39 -13.99 1.91
C GLU A 65 0.59 -13.02 2.59
N ALA A 66 1.21 -12.12 1.82
CA ALA A 66 2.13 -11.10 2.34
C ALA A 66 1.46 -10.16 3.36
N LEU A 67 0.16 -9.87 3.19
CA LEU A 67 -0.61 -9.06 4.13
C LEU A 67 -0.97 -9.81 5.42
N GLN A 68 -1.22 -11.12 5.35
CA GLN A 68 -1.54 -11.96 6.50
C GLN A 68 -0.32 -12.31 7.33
N GLY A 69 0.84 -12.52 6.69
CA GLY A 69 2.06 -12.98 7.32
C GLY A 69 2.82 -11.93 8.12
N ALA A 70 2.53 -10.63 7.96
CA ALA A 70 3.25 -9.60 8.70
C ALA A 70 2.42 -8.97 9.83
N PRO A 71 3.04 -8.78 11.01
CA PRO A 71 2.40 -8.14 12.15
C PRO A 71 1.96 -6.71 11.80
N ARG A 72 0.80 -6.30 12.32
CA ARG A 72 0.36 -4.91 12.28
C ARG A 72 1.06 -4.19 13.44
N SER A 73 2.03 -3.33 13.15
CA SER A 73 2.68 -2.45 14.15
C SER A 73 1.76 -1.35 14.63
#